data_AF-A0A432KHF5-F1
#
_entry.id   AF-A0A432KHF5-F1
#
_cell.length_a   1.000
_cell.length_b   1.000
_cell.length_c   1.000
_cell.angle_alpha   90.00
_cell.angle_beta   90.00
_cell.angle_gamma   90.00
#
_symmetry.space_group_name_H-M   'P 1'
#
loop_
_entity.id
_entity.type
_entity.pdbx_description
1 polymer ?
#
loop_
_entity_poly.entity_id
_entity_poly.type
_entity_poly.pdbx_seq_one_letter_code
_entity_poly.pdbx_strand_id
1 'polypeptide(L)'
;AESFIQEVIVANLEFVFNDPVEETRLTMSEHELHKVHNLFNFLSQHIHLDDVKETLAEELTLICEQRPVVTEKQRKIIALVKEKIELDPNKEGDQKLLSFQRCIYRPTDNTEGKNVTEYQAVLENLNNTELYLEAEEMGESMLKYGLVSQYHAVLLKYLIENEHYQIVPVALGLAPVGETRWNELTEYLSDLILKTVHIYNAQCIYGLAKMLENGTIAREAVRSGLSNLSGIKIHPQVEERILKSTKNPHQAVSARQYLIGALFRILGQPLGVGQGNNPTCQSARGISMWSQHAPAKLINMVQTAAVTNDITFRFEGQEIKASVTGQGLVQNLDYNLDAVSVTLVPMLDRIYNEMMIRGSGRAEDPHKWVNPALYGQWIQIGFASAYDYFSNAIVDFDGFVRVFYAMCHPDYNGGHRLIYPNPVGIFITSSKGEMLGFHAVSLLRVDKDPSGEYRAYFLNPNNEGRQDWGQNIKPSVYGNGEYHGESSLPLYQFAARTYAFHFNDLEAENMVDNVPASEVEKVKTLAKDSWGKSYTWLETKKKW
;
A
#
# COMPACT_ATOMS: atom_id res chain seq x y z
N ALA A 1 34.39 3.60 -14.10
CA ALA A 1 33.40 3.43 -15.20
C ALA A 1 32.42 2.33 -14.85
N GLU A 2 32.90 1.12 -14.53
CA GLU A 2 32.04 0.00 -14.11
C GLU A 2 31.24 0.30 -12.83
N SER A 3 31.89 0.74 -11.76
CA SER A 3 31.21 1.14 -10.51
C SER A 3 30.14 2.23 -10.73
N PHE A 4 30.39 3.22 -11.61
CA PHE A 4 29.38 4.22 -11.98
C PHE A 4 28.16 3.58 -12.67
N ILE A 5 28.36 2.61 -13.57
CA ILE A 5 27.24 1.93 -14.22
C ILE A 5 26.48 1.07 -13.20
N GLN A 6 27.16 0.42 -12.26
CA GLN A 6 26.51 -0.33 -11.18
C GLN A 6 25.60 0.59 -10.34
N GLU A 7 26.11 1.76 -9.93
CA GLU A 7 25.32 2.77 -9.20
C GLU A 7 24.10 3.23 -10.01
N VAL A 8 24.28 3.49 -11.31
CA VAL A 8 23.17 3.85 -12.21
C VAL A 8 22.11 2.74 -12.27
N ILE A 9 22.50 1.47 -12.36
CA ILE A 9 21.57 0.34 -12.37
C ILE A 9 20.75 0.30 -11.07
N VAL A 10 21.40 0.42 -9.92
CA VAL A 10 20.71 0.33 -8.62
C VAL A 10 19.84 1.55 -8.33
N ALA A 11 20.29 2.74 -8.71
CA ALA A 11 19.48 3.95 -8.57
C ALA A 11 18.23 3.93 -9.47
N ASN A 12 18.19 3.09 -10.50
CA ASN A 12 17.11 3.03 -11.48
C ASN A 12 16.58 1.60 -11.69
N LEU A 13 16.42 0.84 -10.60
CA LEU A 13 15.86 -0.52 -10.64
C LEU A 13 14.46 -0.58 -11.27
N GLU A 14 13.72 0.54 -11.28
CA GLU A 14 12.45 0.66 -12.02
C GLU A 14 12.61 0.26 -13.49
N PHE A 15 13.72 0.64 -14.14
CA PHE A 15 13.98 0.28 -15.53
C PHE A 15 14.49 -1.14 -15.69
N VAL A 16 15.16 -1.72 -14.70
CA VAL A 16 15.56 -3.13 -14.72
C VAL A 16 14.33 -4.04 -14.61
N PHE A 17 13.37 -3.67 -13.76
CA PHE A 17 12.20 -4.51 -13.49
C PHE A 17 10.96 -4.18 -14.30
N ASN A 18 11.04 -3.15 -15.16
CA ASN A 18 9.94 -2.57 -15.94
C ASN A 18 8.76 -2.13 -15.05
N ASP A 19 9.06 -1.33 -14.03
CA ASP A 19 8.12 -0.90 -13.00
C ASP A 19 8.27 0.62 -12.75
N PRO A 20 7.88 1.47 -13.72
CA PRO A 20 8.17 2.90 -13.71
C PRO A 20 7.40 3.67 -12.64
N VAL A 21 8.04 4.66 -12.00
CA VAL A 21 7.40 5.55 -11.02
C VAL A 21 6.47 6.59 -11.67
N GLU A 22 5.68 7.31 -10.87
CA GLU A 22 4.72 8.31 -11.36
C GLU A 22 5.37 9.41 -12.22
N GLU A 23 6.49 9.98 -11.80
CA GLU A 23 7.22 11.00 -12.58
C GLU A 23 7.65 10.45 -13.95
N THR A 24 8.22 9.25 -13.96
CA THR A 24 8.65 8.54 -15.17
C THR A 24 7.47 8.29 -16.12
N ARG A 25 6.30 7.91 -15.61
CA ARG A 25 5.08 7.69 -16.40
C ARG A 25 4.52 8.96 -17.03
N LEU A 26 4.65 10.10 -16.35
CA LEU A 26 4.18 11.39 -16.86
C LEU A 26 5.14 12.01 -17.88
N THR A 27 6.43 11.67 -17.81
CA THR A 27 7.47 12.33 -18.61
C THR A 27 7.96 11.50 -19.80
N MET A 28 7.82 10.18 -19.77
CA MET A 28 8.29 9.28 -20.83
C MET A 28 7.15 8.57 -21.55
N SER A 29 7.28 8.42 -22.87
CA SER A 29 6.40 7.58 -23.68
C SER A 29 6.70 6.08 -23.53
N GLU A 30 5.73 5.23 -23.88
CA GLU A 30 5.90 3.76 -23.85
C GLU A 30 7.09 3.28 -24.69
N HIS A 31 7.34 3.92 -25.84
CA HIS A 31 8.49 3.62 -26.70
C HIS A 31 9.83 3.97 -26.04
N GLU A 32 9.88 5.08 -25.32
CA GLU A 32 11.08 5.48 -24.57
C GLU A 32 11.33 4.54 -23.40
N LEU A 33 10.29 4.19 -22.65
CA LEU A 33 10.37 3.20 -21.57
C LEU A 33 10.90 1.86 -22.07
N HIS A 34 10.41 1.38 -23.21
CA HIS A 34 10.88 0.12 -23.78
C HIS A 34 12.37 0.17 -24.16
N LYS A 35 12.83 1.29 -24.73
CA LYS A 35 14.26 1.47 -25.05
C LYS A 35 15.13 1.50 -23.80
N VAL A 36 14.71 2.26 -22.78
CA VAL A 36 15.45 2.37 -21.52
C VAL A 36 15.46 1.02 -20.79
N HIS A 37 14.33 0.32 -20.71
CA HIS A 37 14.26 -1.03 -20.16
C HIS A 37 15.23 -1.99 -20.85
N ASN A 38 15.26 -2.01 -22.19
CA ASN A 38 16.18 -2.86 -22.94
C ASN A 38 17.65 -2.51 -22.67
N LEU A 39 17.97 -1.22 -22.54
CA LEU A 39 19.31 -0.78 -22.17
C LEU A 39 19.68 -1.26 -20.76
N PHE A 40 18.82 -1.05 -19.76
CA PHE A 40 19.09 -1.43 -18.38
C PHE A 40 19.18 -2.95 -18.20
N ASN A 41 18.33 -3.72 -18.90
CA ASN A 41 18.44 -5.17 -18.96
C ASN A 41 19.79 -5.59 -19.55
N PHE A 42 20.19 -5.01 -20.68
CA PHE A 42 21.47 -5.31 -21.30
C PHE A 42 22.64 -5.02 -20.34
N LEU A 43 22.62 -3.86 -19.66
CA LEU A 43 23.65 -3.50 -18.68
C LEU A 43 23.69 -4.49 -17.52
N SER A 44 22.53 -4.86 -16.95
CA SER A 44 22.44 -5.82 -15.84
C SER A 44 22.91 -7.24 -16.19
N GLN A 45 22.87 -7.62 -17.47
CA GLN A 45 23.33 -8.94 -17.93
C GLN A 45 24.85 -9.01 -18.04
N HIS A 46 25.53 -7.87 -18.21
CA HIS A 46 26.96 -7.80 -18.53
C HIS A 46 27.82 -7.23 -17.39
N ILE A 47 27.22 -6.88 -16.25
CA ILE A 47 27.91 -6.23 -15.13
C ILE A 47 27.66 -7.02 -13.84
N HIS A 48 28.74 -7.28 -13.09
CA HIS A 48 28.66 -7.81 -11.74
C HIS A 48 28.31 -6.69 -10.75
N LEU A 49 27.49 -6.99 -9.74
CA LEU A 49 26.91 -5.99 -8.82
C LEU A 49 27.56 -6.03 -7.43
N ASP A 50 28.85 -6.36 -7.36
CA ASP A 50 29.54 -6.58 -6.09
C ASP A 50 29.80 -5.29 -5.29
N ASP A 51 29.93 -4.12 -5.95
CA ASP A 51 30.21 -2.84 -5.27
C ASP A 51 28.93 -2.09 -4.84
N VAL A 52 27.73 -2.64 -5.10
CA VAL A 52 26.43 -1.98 -4.80
C VAL A 52 25.61 -2.70 -3.74
N LYS A 53 26.26 -3.58 -2.96
CA LYS A 53 25.62 -4.38 -1.92
C LYS A 53 24.93 -3.52 -0.87
N GLU A 54 25.58 -2.46 -0.41
CA GLU A 54 25.03 -1.55 0.61
C GLU A 54 23.76 -0.87 0.10
N THR A 55 23.81 -0.29 -1.10
CA THR A 55 22.66 0.38 -1.74
C THR A 55 21.48 -0.59 -1.96
N LEU A 56 21.75 -1.83 -2.38
CA LEU A 56 20.71 -2.86 -2.52
C LEU A 56 20.11 -3.27 -1.17
N ALA A 57 20.93 -3.36 -0.13
CA ALA A 57 20.47 -3.69 1.22
C ALA A 57 19.60 -2.56 1.80
N GLU A 58 19.97 -1.31 1.56
CA GLU A 58 19.18 -0.13 1.91
C GLU A 58 17.84 -0.12 1.16
N GLU A 59 17.86 -0.31 -0.17
CA GLU A 59 16.65 -0.34 -0.99
C GLU A 59 15.69 -1.46 -0.54
N LEU A 60 16.20 -2.68 -0.31
CA LEU A 60 15.40 -3.78 0.22
C LEU A 60 14.82 -3.47 1.59
N THR A 61 15.59 -2.81 2.46
CA THR A 61 15.10 -2.38 3.78
C THR A 61 13.92 -1.44 3.61
N LEU A 62 14.09 -0.38 2.83
CA LEU A 62 13.07 0.64 2.64
C LEU A 62 11.78 0.09 2.00
N ILE A 63 11.89 -0.79 1.01
CA ILE A 63 10.72 -1.43 0.40
C ILE A 63 10.05 -2.41 1.37
N CYS A 64 10.81 -3.17 2.16
CA CYS A 64 10.24 -4.09 3.14
C CYS A 64 9.55 -3.36 4.30
N GLU A 65 10.07 -2.20 4.74
CA GLU A 65 9.44 -1.36 5.78
C GLU A 65 8.05 -0.86 5.37
N GLN A 66 7.81 -0.65 4.07
CA GLN A 66 6.49 -0.28 3.55
C GLN A 66 5.46 -1.43 3.60
N ARG A 67 5.89 -2.69 3.79
CA ARG A 67 5.02 -3.89 3.83
C ARG A 67 3.93 -3.91 2.72
N PRO A 68 4.30 -3.79 1.43
CA PRO A 68 3.31 -3.78 0.36
C PRO A 68 2.61 -5.15 0.22
N VAL A 69 1.35 -5.12 -0.21
CA VAL A 69 0.51 -6.31 -0.41
C VAL A 69 1.05 -7.18 -1.56
N VAL A 70 1.60 -6.54 -2.60
CA VAL A 70 2.30 -7.14 -3.73
C VAL A 70 3.79 -7.13 -3.41
N THR A 71 4.45 -8.30 -3.40
CA THR A 71 5.83 -8.48 -2.90
C THR A 71 6.84 -8.79 -4.00
N GLU A 72 6.40 -8.67 -5.25
CA GLU A 72 7.11 -9.09 -6.44
C GLU A 72 8.40 -8.28 -6.64
N LYS A 73 8.40 -6.98 -6.32
CA LYS A 73 9.59 -6.11 -6.40
C LYS A 73 10.70 -6.62 -5.49
N GLN A 74 10.39 -6.88 -4.22
CA GLN A 74 11.34 -7.42 -3.24
C GLN A 74 11.87 -8.78 -3.67
N ARG A 75 10.97 -9.67 -4.13
CA ARG A 75 11.35 -11.01 -4.57
C ARG A 75 12.26 -10.98 -5.81
N LYS A 76 12.02 -10.06 -6.75
CA LYS A 76 12.91 -9.85 -7.91
C LYS A 76 14.30 -9.38 -7.49
N ILE A 77 14.38 -8.41 -6.57
CA ILE A 77 15.68 -7.93 -6.06
C ILE A 77 16.41 -9.05 -5.30
N ILE A 78 15.72 -9.79 -4.43
CA ILE A 78 16.31 -10.91 -3.68
C ILE A 78 16.79 -12.02 -4.62
N ALA A 79 16.04 -12.32 -5.68
CA ALA A 79 16.47 -13.28 -6.71
C ALA A 79 17.71 -12.78 -7.47
N LEU A 80 17.75 -11.49 -7.85
CA LEU A 80 18.92 -10.88 -8.48
C LEU A 80 20.17 -10.99 -7.58
N VAL A 81 20.03 -10.66 -6.30
CA VAL A 81 21.10 -10.80 -5.30
C VAL A 81 21.60 -12.24 -5.25
N LYS A 82 20.70 -13.22 -5.15
CA LYS A 82 21.05 -14.65 -5.11
C LYS A 82 21.78 -15.13 -6.38
N GLU A 83 21.41 -14.61 -7.54
CA GLU A 83 21.92 -15.09 -8.83
C GLU A 83 23.20 -14.38 -9.29
N LYS A 84 23.44 -13.14 -8.85
CA LYS A 84 24.47 -12.25 -9.41
C LYS A 84 25.48 -11.72 -8.42
N ILE A 85 25.26 -11.87 -7.11
CA ILE A 85 26.09 -11.28 -6.07
C ILE A 85 26.63 -12.38 -5.16
N GLU A 86 27.95 -12.44 -5.02
CA GLU A 86 28.60 -13.34 -4.06
C GLU A 86 28.56 -12.72 -2.67
N LEU A 87 27.92 -13.43 -1.73
CA LEU A 87 27.77 -12.99 -0.34
C LEU A 87 28.60 -13.86 0.59
N ASP A 88 29.49 -13.24 1.36
CA ASP A 88 30.32 -13.89 2.37
C ASP A 88 29.66 -13.77 3.76
N PRO A 89 29.24 -14.88 4.39
CA PRO A 89 28.63 -14.86 5.72
C PRO A 89 29.49 -14.21 6.82
N ASN A 90 30.81 -14.13 6.61
CA ASN A 90 31.75 -13.56 7.59
C ASN A 90 31.92 -12.05 7.43
N LYS A 91 31.41 -11.44 6.35
CA LYS A 91 31.47 -10.00 6.13
C LYS A 91 30.20 -9.33 6.63
N GLU A 92 30.34 -8.40 7.56
CA GLU A 92 29.22 -7.66 8.16
C GLU A 92 28.34 -6.97 7.10
N GLY A 93 28.94 -6.38 6.06
CA GLY A 93 28.21 -5.74 4.95
C GLY A 93 27.32 -6.70 4.14
N ASP A 94 27.66 -7.99 4.09
CA ASP A 94 26.92 -9.00 3.32
C ASP A 94 25.80 -9.64 4.16
N GLN A 95 25.88 -9.58 5.49
CA GLN A 95 24.91 -10.22 6.40
C GLN A 95 23.48 -9.73 6.18
N LYS A 96 23.30 -8.45 5.85
CA LYS A 96 21.98 -7.87 5.62
C LYS A 96 21.34 -8.45 4.36
N LEU A 97 22.06 -8.51 3.24
CA LEU A 97 21.58 -9.15 2.01
C LEU A 97 21.33 -10.66 2.20
N LEU A 98 22.23 -11.35 2.91
CA LEU A 98 22.05 -12.76 3.26
C LEU A 98 20.76 -12.98 4.05
N SER A 99 20.43 -12.10 4.98
CA SER A 99 19.21 -12.23 5.78
C SER A 99 17.93 -12.09 4.95
N PHE A 100 17.90 -11.20 3.94
CA PHE A 100 16.80 -11.13 2.99
C PHE A 100 16.69 -12.41 2.13
N GLN A 101 17.82 -12.93 1.65
CA GLN A 101 17.87 -14.17 0.89
C GLN A 101 17.37 -15.36 1.71
N ARG A 102 17.84 -15.49 2.96
CA ARG A 102 17.44 -16.55 3.90
C ARG A 102 15.96 -16.51 4.17
N CYS A 103 15.37 -15.34 4.45
CA CYS A 103 13.93 -15.20 4.69
C CYS A 103 13.04 -15.87 3.61
N ILE A 104 13.48 -15.88 2.34
CA ILE A 104 12.77 -16.54 1.24
C ILE A 104 13.22 -17.99 1.00
N TYR A 105 14.51 -18.27 0.99
CA TYR A 105 15.05 -19.55 0.49
C TYR A 105 15.52 -20.51 1.58
N ARG A 106 15.81 -20.00 2.78
CA ARG A 106 16.25 -20.77 3.94
C ARG A 106 15.87 -20.02 5.23
N PRO A 107 14.58 -19.95 5.59
CA PRO A 107 14.13 -19.20 6.76
C PRO A 107 14.63 -19.79 8.08
N THR A 108 14.93 -21.09 8.11
CA THR A 108 15.41 -21.84 9.28
C THR A 108 16.57 -22.75 8.92
N ASP A 109 17.29 -23.28 9.91
CA ASP A 109 18.37 -24.24 9.65
C ASP A 109 17.87 -25.56 9.05
N ASN A 110 16.68 -26.02 9.43
CA ASN A 110 16.10 -27.24 8.87
C ASN A 110 15.75 -27.13 7.38
N THR A 111 15.58 -25.92 6.84
CA THR A 111 15.37 -25.70 5.40
C THR A 111 16.64 -25.68 4.56
N GLU A 112 17.83 -25.69 5.17
CA GLU A 112 19.10 -25.62 4.43
C GLU A 112 19.25 -26.79 3.45
N GLY A 113 19.54 -26.46 2.20
CA GLY A 113 19.83 -27.41 1.12
C GLY A 113 18.66 -28.31 0.73
N LYS A 114 17.45 -28.06 1.27
CA LYS A 114 16.27 -28.89 1.06
C LYS A 114 15.26 -28.17 0.18
N ASN A 115 14.45 -28.93 -0.55
CA ASN A 115 13.23 -28.45 -1.19
C ASN A 115 12.01 -28.64 -0.27
N VAL A 116 10.83 -28.17 -0.69
CA VAL A 116 9.60 -28.21 0.11
C VAL A 116 9.15 -29.63 0.50
N THR A 117 9.41 -30.63 -0.34
CA THR A 117 9.07 -32.04 -0.06
C THR A 117 10.04 -32.66 0.94
N GLU A 118 11.34 -32.37 0.79
CA GLU A 118 12.36 -32.83 1.74
C GLU A 118 12.16 -32.18 3.12
N TYR A 119 11.79 -30.90 3.17
CA TYR A 119 11.45 -30.22 4.41
C TYR A 119 10.24 -30.83 5.12
N GLN A 120 9.20 -31.23 4.36
CA GLN A 120 8.06 -31.94 4.95
C GLN A 120 8.48 -33.23 5.68
N ALA A 121 9.41 -34.01 5.09
CA ALA A 121 9.95 -35.20 5.74
C ALA A 121 10.79 -34.89 6.99
N VAL A 122 11.42 -33.71 7.06
CA VAL A 122 12.12 -33.27 8.29
C VAL A 122 11.13 -33.09 9.42
N LEU A 123 9.99 -32.43 9.18
CA LEU A 123 8.98 -32.15 10.20
C LEU A 123 8.46 -33.41 10.88
N GLU A 124 8.30 -34.50 10.14
CA GLU A 124 7.86 -35.81 10.67
C GLU A 124 8.83 -36.42 11.70
N ASN A 125 10.09 -35.99 11.70
CA ASN A 125 11.14 -36.50 12.61
C ASN A 125 11.40 -35.58 13.81
N LEU A 126 10.82 -34.38 13.83
CA LEU A 126 11.00 -33.43 14.93
C LEU A 126 10.11 -33.82 16.11
N ASN A 127 10.68 -33.74 17.32
CA ASN A 127 9.86 -33.82 18.54
C ASN A 127 9.15 -32.48 18.81
N ASN A 128 8.18 -32.46 19.74
CA ASN A 128 7.40 -31.26 20.05
C ASN A 128 8.24 -30.02 20.43
N THR A 129 9.40 -30.20 21.06
CA THR A 129 10.28 -29.08 21.43
C THR A 129 11.01 -28.53 20.21
N GLU A 130 11.54 -29.43 19.37
CA GLU A 130 12.20 -29.04 18.12
C GLU A 130 11.22 -28.39 17.14
N LEU A 131 9.98 -28.90 17.07
CA LEU A 131 8.91 -28.34 16.26
C LEU A 131 8.49 -26.95 16.74
N TYR A 132 8.50 -26.70 18.05
CA TYR A 132 8.26 -25.37 18.62
C TYR A 132 9.37 -24.39 18.23
N LEU A 133 10.63 -24.80 18.34
CA LEU A 133 11.78 -23.96 17.95
C LEU A 133 11.76 -23.66 16.43
N GLU A 134 11.45 -24.66 15.60
CA GLU A 134 11.29 -24.47 14.15
C GLU A 134 10.17 -23.45 13.84
N ALA A 135 9.06 -23.53 14.58
CA ALA A 135 7.97 -22.57 14.45
C ALA A 135 8.36 -21.16 14.89
N GLU A 136 9.14 -21.02 15.96
CA GLU A 136 9.65 -19.74 16.44
C GLU A 136 10.54 -19.08 15.38
N GLU A 137 11.53 -19.79 14.84
CA GLU A 137 12.42 -19.27 13.80
C GLU A 137 11.65 -18.88 12.52
N MET A 138 10.65 -19.67 12.10
CA MET A 138 9.77 -19.33 10.98
C MET A 138 8.98 -18.04 11.25
N GLY A 139 8.37 -17.93 12.42
CA GLY A 139 7.62 -16.74 12.84
C GLY A 139 8.49 -15.48 12.80
N GLU A 140 9.68 -15.55 13.40
CA GLU A 140 10.65 -14.45 13.41
C GLU A 140 11.11 -14.06 11.99
N SER A 141 11.48 -15.04 11.17
CA SER A 141 11.90 -14.83 9.78
C SER A 141 10.80 -14.12 8.97
N MET A 142 9.54 -14.55 9.13
CA MET A 142 8.40 -13.94 8.44
C MET A 142 8.19 -12.49 8.88
N LEU A 143 8.19 -12.22 10.18
CA LEU A 143 7.90 -10.90 10.73
C LEU A 143 8.97 -9.87 10.41
N LYS A 144 10.24 -10.30 10.34
CA LYS A 144 11.38 -9.41 10.12
C LYS A 144 11.21 -8.56 8.87
N TYR A 145 10.81 -9.17 7.76
CA TYR A 145 10.68 -8.49 6.46
C TYR A 145 9.26 -8.46 5.89
N GLY A 146 8.29 -9.06 6.59
CA GLY A 146 6.93 -9.21 6.06
C GLY A 146 6.87 -10.08 4.80
N LEU A 147 7.86 -10.94 4.61
CA LEU A 147 8.00 -11.83 3.47
C LEU A 147 7.79 -13.27 3.92
N VAL A 148 7.07 -14.05 3.11
CA VAL A 148 6.76 -15.44 3.44
C VAL A 148 7.45 -16.38 2.47
N SER A 149 8.24 -17.32 2.99
CA SER A 149 8.77 -18.46 2.25
C SER A 149 7.72 -19.56 2.04
N GLN A 150 7.89 -20.37 0.99
CA GLN A 150 7.07 -21.56 0.75
C GLN A 150 7.09 -22.54 1.93
N TYR A 151 8.19 -22.61 2.68
CA TYR A 151 8.32 -23.49 3.85
C TYR A 151 7.37 -23.14 4.99
N HIS A 152 6.98 -21.86 5.15
CA HIS A 152 5.97 -21.47 6.15
C HIS A 152 4.63 -22.13 5.86
N ALA A 153 4.24 -22.25 4.58
CA ALA A 153 3.01 -22.92 4.19
C ALA A 153 3.05 -24.43 4.47
N VAL A 154 4.22 -25.06 4.30
CA VAL A 154 4.41 -26.48 4.63
C VAL A 154 4.30 -26.69 6.14
N LEU A 155 5.05 -25.91 6.94
CA LEU A 155 5.01 -25.99 8.40
C LEU A 155 3.59 -25.75 8.94
N LEU A 156 2.96 -24.64 8.53
CA LEU A 156 1.65 -24.26 9.06
C LEU A 156 0.58 -25.33 8.79
N LYS A 157 0.59 -25.92 7.59
CA LYS A 157 -0.30 -27.04 7.27
C LYS A 157 0.03 -28.28 8.09
N TYR A 158 1.30 -28.65 8.21
CA TYR A 158 1.73 -29.78 9.02
C TYR A 158 1.26 -29.67 10.47
N LEU A 159 1.41 -28.48 11.08
CA LEU A 159 0.97 -28.22 12.45
C LEU A 159 -0.55 -28.43 12.62
N ILE A 160 -1.35 -27.96 11.67
CA ILE A 160 -2.82 -28.10 11.73
C ILE A 160 -3.25 -29.55 11.44
N GLU A 161 -2.69 -30.19 10.41
CA GLU A 161 -3.05 -31.55 9.99
C GLU A 161 -2.68 -32.61 11.04
N ASN A 162 -1.69 -32.34 11.90
CA ASN A 162 -1.27 -33.20 13.01
C ASN A 162 -1.72 -32.69 14.40
N GLU A 163 -2.72 -31.79 14.44
CA GLU A 163 -3.34 -31.30 15.67
C GLU A 163 -2.40 -30.58 16.67
N HIS A 164 -1.27 -30.06 16.19
CA HIS A 164 -0.35 -29.22 16.97
C HIS A 164 -0.83 -27.76 17.07
N TYR A 165 -2.11 -27.55 17.39
CA TYR A 165 -2.77 -26.25 17.37
C TYR A 165 -2.11 -25.20 18.28
N GLN A 166 -1.51 -25.63 19.39
CA GLN A 166 -0.80 -24.76 20.33
C GLN A 166 0.50 -24.17 19.78
N ILE A 167 1.08 -24.75 18.73
CA ILE A 167 2.33 -24.27 18.09
C ILE A 167 2.02 -23.29 16.95
N VAL A 168 0.80 -23.30 16.42
CA VAL A 168 0.40 -22.43 15.30
C VAL A 168 0.58 -20.93 15.60
N PRO A 169 0.20 -20.40 16.78
CA PRO A 169 0.47 -18.99 17.11
C PRO A 169 1.95 -18.61 17.02
N VAL A 170 2.83 -19.53 17.39
CA VAL A 170 4.29 -19.34 17.36
C VAL A 170 4.79 -19.32 15.92
N ALA A 171 4.34 -20.27 15.09
CA ALA A 171 4.66 -20.31 13.65
C ALA A 171 4.20 -19.07 12.88
N LEU A 172 3.13 -18.42 13.35
CA LEU A 172 2.60 -17.18 12.81
C LEU A 172 3.25 -15.92 13.41
N GLY A 173 4.09 -16.06 14.45
CA GLY A 173 4.69 -14.95 15.17
C GLY A 173 3.64 -14.04 15.82
N LEU A 174 2.57 -14.59 16.39
CA LEU A 174 1.48 -13.79 16.95
C LEU A 174 1.89 -13.15 18.27
N ALA A 175 1.54 -11.87 18.43
CA ALA A 175 1.48 -11.23 19.73
C ALA A 175 0.39 -11.88 20.63
N PRO A 176 0.39 -11.65 21.96
CA PRO A 176 -0.59 -12.25 22.87
C PRO A 176 -2.06 -12.02 22.49
N VAL A 177 -2.37 -10.87 21.87
CA VAL A 177 -3.71 -10.58 21.35
C VAL A 177 -4.07 -11.53 20.22
N GLY A 178 -3.15 -11.77 19.28
CA GLY A 178 -3.36 -12.71 18.18
C GLY A 178 -3.48 -14.15 18.65
N GLU A 179 -2.64 -14.56 19.62
CA GLU A 179 -2.71 -15.90 20.24
C GLU A 179 -4.08 -16.13 20.91
N THR A 180 -4.58 -15.14 21.65
CA THR A 180 -5.92 -15.20 22.25
C THR A 180 -6.99 -15.43 21.18
N ARG A 181 -6.91 -14.72 20.05
CA ARG A 181 -7.86 -14.88 18.93
C ARG A 181 -7.74 -16.23 18.25
N TRP A 182 -6.53 -16.78 18.14
CA TRP A 182 -6.33 -18.14 17.65
C TRP A 182 -7.03 -19.16 18.54
N ASN A 183 -6.83 -19.07 19.85
CA ASN A 183 -7.41 -20.01 20.83
C ASN A 183 -8.94 -19.94 20.86
N GLU A 184 -9.53 -18.76 20.68
CA GLU A 184 -10.99 -18.59 20.60
C GLU A 184 -11.60 -19.18 19.31
N LEU A 185 -10.82 -19.27 18.23
CA LEU A 185 -11.31 -19.56 16.86
C LEU A 185 -10.55 -20.70 16.18
N THR A 186 -9.91 -21.59 16.93
CA THR A 186 -8.94 -22.58 16.42
C THR A 186 -9.51 -23.43 15.29
N GLU A 187 -10.70 -24.02 15.47
CA GLU A 187 -11.32 -24.87 14.45
C GLU A 187 -11.63 -24.08 13.16
N TYR A 188 -12.23 -22.90 13.31
CA TYR A 188 -12.59 -22.04 12.19
C TYR A 188 -11.35 -21.57 11.41
N LEU A 189 -10.31 -21.13 12.11
CA LEU A 189 -9.09 -20.64 11.49
C LEU A 189 -8.29 -21.77 10.85
N SER A 190 -8.26 -22.95 11.47
CA SER A 190 -7.63 -24.15 10.91
C SER A 190 -8.27 -24.54 9.57
N ASP A 191 -9.60 -24.63 9.52
CA ASP A 191 -10.34 -24.90 8.28
C ASP A 191 -10.09 -23.83 7.21
N LEU A 192 -10.11 -22.56 7.60
CA LEU A 192 -9.86 -21.44 6.70
C LEU A 192 -8.43 -21.45 6.12
N ILE A 193 -7.43 -21.78 6.95
CA ILE A 193 -6.03 -21.95 6.55
C ILE A 193 -5.90 -23.11 5.56
N LEU A 194 -6.41 -24.29 5.89
CA LEU A 194 -6.30 -25.47 5.02
C LEU A 194 -6.95 -25.27 3.65
N LYS A 195 -8.04 -24.48 3.59
CA LYS A 195 -8.72 -24.14 2.34
C LYS A 195 -7.95 -23.11 1.49
N THR A 196 -7.13 -22.25 2.09
CA THR A 196 -6.58 -21.05 1.42
C THR A 196 -5.07 -21.11 1.21
N VAL A 197 -4.33 -21.58 2.22
CA VAL A 197 -2.86 -21.54 2.24
C VAL A 197 -2.30 -22.64 1.34
N HIS A 198 -1.38 -22.24 0.46
CA HIS A 198 -0.63 -23.13 -0.41
C HIS A 198 0.77 -22.55 -0.63
N ILE A 199 1.76 -23.39 -0.96
CA ILE A 199 3.13 -22.94 -1.25
C ILE A 199 3.23 -21.91 -2.40
N TYR A 200 2.24 -21.86 -3.30
CA TYR A 200 2.18 -20.91 -4.43
C TYR A 200 1.32 -19.68 -4.11
N ASN A 201 0.85 -19.56 -2.86
CA ASN A 201 0.06 -18.46 -2.34
C ASN A 201 0.50 -18.12 -0.88
N ALA A 202 1.75 -18.44 -0.51
CA ALA A 202 2.20 -18.41 0.89
C ALA A 202 2.19 -17.01 1.51
N GLN A 203 2.32 -15.95 0.70
CA GLN A 203 2.33 -14.56 1.20
C GLN A 203 1.06 -14.18 1.98
N CYS A 204 -0.05 -14.89 1.80
CA CYS A 204 -1.27 -14.66 2.59
C CYS A 204 -1.12 -14.97 4.09
N ILE A 205 -0.12 -15.77 4.50
CA ILE A 205 0.13 -16.13 5.90
C ILE A 205 0.47 -14.90 6.74
N TYR A 206 1.32 -13.99 6.23
CA TYR A 206 1.64 -12.75 6.94
C TYR A 206 0.38 -11.87 7.10
N GLY A 207 -0.43 -11.76 6.05
CA GLY A 207 -1.70 -11.05 6.11
C GLY A 207 -2.65 -11.64 7.17
N LEU A 208 -2.78 -12.97 7.20
CA LEU A 208 -3.56 -13.66 8.21
C LEU A 208 -3.05 -13.37 9.62
N ALA A 209 -1.74 -13.48 9.87
CA ALA A 209 -1.16 -13.19 11.18
C ALA A 209 -1.53 -11.78 11.65
N LYS A 210 -1.39 -10.77 10.78
CA LYS A 210 -1.77 -9.38 11.11
C LYS A 210 -3.28 -9.19 11.30
N MET A 211 -4.13 -9.94 10.59
CA MET A 211 -5.60 -9.92 10.81
C MET A 211 -6.02 -10.44 12.19
N LEU A 212 -5.25 -11.38 12.76
CA LEU A 212 -5.49 -11.87 14.13
C LEU A 212 -5.15 -10.78 15.16
N GLU A 213 -4.10 -10.00 14.91
CA GLU A 213 -3.62 -8.97 15.83
C GLU A 213 -4.42 -7.66 15.76
N ASN A 214 -4.84 -7.25 14.58
CA ASN A 214 -5.55 -5.98 14.38
C ASN A 214 -7.06 -6.04 14.70
N GLY A 215 -7.55 -7.19 15.18
CA GLY A 215 -8.93 -7.41 15.59
C GLY A 215 -9.93 -7.52 14.44
N THR A 216 -9.49 -7.57 13.18
CA THR A 216 -10.39 -7.71 12.02
C THR A 216 -11.18 -9.02 12.09
N ILE A 217 -10.51 -10.14 12.40
CA ILE A 217 -11.15 -11.47 12.43
C ILE A 217 -12.12 -11.66 13.62
N ALA A 218 -11.98 -10.83 14.67
CA ALA A 218 -12.85 -10.88 15.84
C ALA A 218 -14.30 -10.43 15.53
N ARG A 219 -14.51 -9.73 14.41
CA ARG A 219 -15.84 -9.28 13.98
C ARG A 219 -16.60 -10.43 13.32
N GLU A 220 -17.80 -10.75 13.82
CA GLU A 220 -18.64 -11.83 13.26
C GLU A 220 -18.94 -11.62 11.78
N ALA A 221 -19.31 -10.40 11.38
CA ALA A 221 -19.59 -10.07 9.98
C ALA A 221 -18.41 -10.33 9.03
N VAL A 222 -17.16 -10.19 9.51
CA VAL A 222 -15.96 -10.54 8.75
C VAL A 222 -15.86 -12.05 8.56
N ARG A 223 -16.04 -12.82 9.65
CA ARG A 223 -16.01 -14.29 9.58
C ARG A 223 -17.09 -14.83 8.66
N SER A 224 -18.32 -14.34 8.77
CA SER A 224 -19.43 -14.72 7.88
C SER A 224 -19.10 -14.43 6.41
N GLY A 225 -18.50 -13.26 6.12
CA GLY A 225 -18.08 -12.90 4.77
C GLY A 225 -17.01 -13.83 4.20
N LEU A 226 -15.99 -14.18 4.97
CA LEU A 226 -14.93 -15.11 4.55
C LEU A 226 -15.46 -16.54 4.37
N SER A 227 -16.36 -16.99 5.24
CA SER A 227 -17.04 -18.28 5.10
C SER A 227 -17.86 -18.35 3.80
N ASN A 228 -18.63 -17.29 3.50
CA ASN A 228 -19.41 -17.21 2.27
C ASN A 228 -18.52 -17.25 1.02
N LEU A 229 -17.42 -16.49 1.02
CA LEU A 229 -16.44 -16.49 -0.06
C LEU A 229 -15.82 -17.87 -0.32
N SER A 230 -15.71 -18.72 0.69
CA SER A 230 -15.18 -20.07 0.51
C SER A 230 -16.10 -20.96 -0.35
N GLY A 231 -17.39 -20.61 -0.47
CA GLY A 231 -18.39 -21.36 -1.23
C GLY A 231 -18.77 -20.77 -2.59
N ILE A 232 -18.26 -19.60 -2.97
CA ILE A 232 -18.69 -18.94 -4.21
C ILE A 232 -18.14 -19.61 -5.47
N LYS A 233 -18.89 -19.44 -6.58
CA LYS A 233 -18.42 -19.66 -7.95
C LYS A 233 -18.02 -18.31 -8.54
N ILE A 234 -16.75 -18.19 -8.95
CA ILE A 234 -16.23 -16.96 -9.55
C ILE A 234 -16.72 -16.84 -10.99
N HIS A 235 -17.09 -15.63 -11.39
CA HIS A 235 -17.46 -15.32 -12.76
C HIS A 235 -16.25 -15.53 -13.70
N PRO A 236 -16.42 -16.15 -14.89
CA PRO A 236 -15.30 -16.53 -15.75
C PRO A 236 -14.34 -15.37 -16.10
N GLN A 237 -14.87 -14.19 -16.37
CA GLN A 237 -14.06 -13.00 -16.66
C GLN A 237 -13.29 -12.49 -15.42
N VAL A 238 -13.81 -12.71 -14.21
CA VAL A 238 -13.11 -12.32 -12.98
C VAL A 238 -12.01 -13.33 -12.69
N GLU A 239 -12.28 -14.62 -12.87
CA GLU A 239 -11.29 -15.69 -12.75
C GLU A 239 -10.10 -15.45 -13.67
N GLU A 240 -10.33 -15.11 -14.94
CA GLU A 240 -9.26 -14.75 -15.88
C GLU A 240 -8.42 -13.57 -15.37
N ARG A 241 -9.04 -12.52 -14.84
CA ARG A 241 -8.32 -11.36 -14.30
C ARG A 241 -7.48 -11.71 -13.07
N ILE A 242 -8.03 -12.51 -12.15
CA ILE A 242 -7.31 -12.98 -10.97
C ILE A 242 -6.08 -13.80 -11.38
N LEU A 243 -6.23 -14.73 -12.32
CA LEU A 243 -5.12 -15.56 -12.77
C LEU A 243 -4.04 -14.73 -13.48
N LYS A 244 -4.42 -13.72 -14.28
CA LYS A 244 -3.47 -12.78 -14.90
C LYS A 244 -2.72 -11.90 -13.90
N SER A 245 -3.31 -11.62 -12.73
CA SER A 245 -2.64 -10.87 -11.66
C SER A 245 -1.52 -11.64 -10.97
N THR A 246 -1.49 -12.96 -11.15
CA THR A 246 -0.41 -13.80 -10.65
C THR A 246 0.56 -14.04 -11.79
N LYS A 247 1.85 -13.75 -11.62
CA LYS A 247 2.86 -13.91 -12.68
C LYS A 247 2.95 -15.34 -13.21
N ASN A 248 2.94 -16.32 -12.30
CA ASN A 248 3.01 -17.75 -12.60
C ASN A 248 1.90 -18.48 -11.84
N PRO A 249 0.63 -18.39 -12.29
CA PRO A 249 -0.47 -19.05 -11.60
C PRO A 249 -0.27 -20.57 -11.66
N HIS A 250 -0.39 -21.24 -10.52
CA HIS A 250 -0.18 -22.68 -10.44
C HIS A 250 -1.52 -23.42 -10.46
N GLN A 251 -1.60 -24.51 -11.22
CA GLN A 251 -2.83 -25.32 -11.36
C GLN A 251 -3.40 -25.86 -10.04
N ALA A 252 -2.57 -25.99 -9.01
CA ALA A 252 -2.97 -26.44 -7.67
C ALA A 252 -3.67 -25.35 -6.83
N VAL A 253 -3.69 -24.10 -7.29
CA VAL A 253 -4.31 -22.98 -6.58
C VAL A 253 -5.39 -22.37 -7.47
N SER A 254 -6.63 -22.45 -7.00
CA SER A 254 -7.77 -21.86 -7.70
C SER A 254 -7.75 -20.32 -7.60
N ALA A 255 -8.42 -19.64 -8.55
CA ALA A 255 -8.64 -18.19 -8.47
C ALA A 255 -9.33 -17.77 -7.16
N ARG A 256 -10.19 -18.63 -6.60
CA ARG A 256 -10.82 -18.39 -5.29
C ARG A 256 -9.80 -18.38 -4.15
N GLN A 257 -8.83 -19.30 -4.16
CA GLN A 257 -7.77 -19.31 -3.15
C GLN A 257 -6.85 -18.10 -3.29
N TYR A 258 -6.51 -17.68 -4.52
CA TYR A 258 -5.77 -16.44 -4.75
C TYR A 258 -6.54 -15.21 -4.25
N LEU A 259 -7.87 -15.15 -4.49
CA LEU A 259 -8.72 -14.06 -4.03
C LEU A 259 -8.81 -13.99 -2.50
N ILE A 260 -9.07 -15.11 -1.83
CA ILE A 260 -9.13 -15.16 -0.36
C ILE A 260 -7.75 -14.85 0.25
N GLY A 261 -6.67 -15.38 -0.34
CA GLY A 261 -5.31 -15.07 0.10
C GLY A 261 -4.94 -13.59 -0.09
N ALA A 262 -5.40 -12.94 -1.16
CA ALA A 262 -5.26 -11.49 -1.33
C ALA A 262 -6.08 -10.70 -0.31
N LEU A 263 -7.29 -11.15 0.02
CA LEU A 263 -8.08 -10.54 1.10
C LEU A 263 -7.35 -10.62 2.44
N PHE A 264 -6.69 -11.74 2.77
CA PHE A 264 -5.91 -11.81 4.01
C PHE A 264 -4.81 -10.75 4.04
N ARG A 265 -4.11 -10.58 2.92
CA ARG A 265 -3.06 -9.56 2.80
C ARG A 265 -3.61 -8.15 2.97
N ILE A 266 -4.73 -7.81 2.34
CA ILE A 266 -5.31 -6.45 2.41
C ILE A 266 -5.89 -6.14 3.79
N LEU A 267 -6.57 -7.12 4.40
CA LEU A 267 -7.17 -6.95 5.71
C LEU A 267 -6.12 -6.93 6.83
N GLY A 268 -4.98 -7.62 6.64
CA GLY A 268 -3.85 -7.59 7.55
C GLY A 268 -2.89 -6.41 7.33
N GLN A 269 -2.75 -5.94 6.09
CA GLN A 269 -1.80 -4.88 5.67
C GLN A 269 -2.53 -3.80 4.86
N PRO A 270 -3.45 -3.05 5.47
CA PRO A 270 -4.27 -2.09 4.74
C PRO A 270 -3.47 -0.95 4.10
N LEU A 271 -2.33 -0.58 4.69
CA LEU A 271 -1.43 0.47 4.18
C LEU A 271 -0.47 -0.05 3.09
N GLY A 272 -0.44 -1.35 2.83
CA GLY A 272 0.33 -1.93 1.74
C GLY A 272 -0.41 -1.96 0.39
N VAL A 273 -1.62 -1.40 0.32
CA VAL A 273 -2.46 -1.41 -0.88
C VAL A 273 -1.95 -0.39 -1.90
N GLY A 274 -1.67 -0.86 -3.10
CA GLY A 274 -1.13 -0.07 -4.20
C GLY A 274 -2.06 -0.01 -5.42
N GLN A 275 -1.88 1.02 -6.25
CA GLN A 275 -2.57 1.18 -7.54
C GLN A 275 -1.83 0.48 -8.70
N GLY A 276 -0.59 0.03 -8.49
CA GLY A 276 0.24 -0.51 -9.56
C GLY A 276 0.54 0.56 -10.62
N ASN A 277 0.61 0.12 -11.87
CA ASN A 277 0.80 1.04 -12.99
C ASN A 277 -0.50 1.74 -13.45
N ASN A 278 -1.62 1.53 -12.75
CA ASN A 278 -2.92 2.06 -13.13
C ASN A 278 -3.17 3.46 -12.51
N PRO A 279 -3.86 4.38 -13.20
CA PRO A 279 -4.22 5.70 -12.67
C PRO A 279 -5.44 5.62 -11.73
N THR A 280 -5.39 4.76 -10.71
CA THR A 280 -6.56 4.37 -9.89
C THR A 280 -6.36 4.62 -8.39
N CYS A 281 -5.64 5.69 -8.05
CA CYS A 281 -5.34 6.09 -6.67
C CYS A 281 -6.59 6.07 -5.76
N GLN A 282 -7.73 6.51 -6.28
CA GLN A 282 -8.99 6.58 -5.52
C GLN A 282 -9.52 5.19 -5.16
N SER A 283 -9.44 4.22 -6.08
CA SER A 283 -9.83 2.83 -5.82
C SER A 283 -8.91 2.18 -4.79
N ALA A 284 -7.58 2.35 -4.93
CA ALA A 284 -6.60 1.81 -3.99
C ALA A 284 -6.79 2.37 -2.57
N ARG A 285 -6.97 3.71 -2.45
CA ARG A 285 -7.26 4.38 -1.18
C ARG A 285 -8.60 3.93 -0.59
N GLY A 286 -9.60 3.69 -1.43
CA GLY A 286 -10.89 3.14 -0.99
C GLY A 286 -10.75 1.76 -0.39
N ILE A 287 -10.04 0.85 -1.07
CA ILE A 287 -9.75 -0.50 -0.57
C ILE A 287 -9.00 -0.45 0.77
N SER A 288 -7.97 0.39 0.87
CA SER A 288 -7.21 0.61 2.11
C SER A 288 -8.07 1.15 3.27
N MET A 289 -8.97 2.08 2.98
CA MET A 289 -9.82 2.68 4.01
C MET A 289 -10.92 1.71 4.47
N TRP A 290 -11.56 1.00 3.54
CA TRP A 290 -12.56 0.00 3.89
C TRP A 290 -11.97 -1.21 4.62
N SER A 291 -10.75 -1.64 4.31
CA SER A 291 -10.13 -2.74 5.06
C SER A 291 -9.92 -2.40 6.55
N GLN A 292 -9.64 -1.14 6.88
CA GLN A 292 -9.48 -0.66 8.26
C GLN A 292 -10.83 -0.43 8.96
N HIS A 293 -11.74 0.29 8.30
CA HIS A 293 -12.90 0.86 8.98
C HIS A 293 -14.22 0.15 8.66
N ALA A 294 -14.29 -0.62 7.57
CA ALA A 294 -15.45 -1.46 7.23
C ALA A 294 -15.05 -2.77 6.50
N PRO A 295 -14.25 -3.64 7.14
CA PRO A 295 -13.72 -4.85 6.49
C PRO A 295 -14.83 -5.78 5.97
N ALA A 296 -15.97 -5.88 6.67
CA ALA A 296 -17.12 -6.64 6.20
C ALA A 296 -17.76 -6.04 4.92
N LYS A 297 -17.79 -4.70 4.78
CA LYS A 297 -18.23 -4.03 3.55
C LYS A 297 -17.28 -4.37 2.40
N LEU A 298 -15.96 -4.32 2.64
CA LEU A 298 -14.98 -4.69 1.61
C LEU A 298 -15.15 -6.14 1.18
N ILE A 299 -15.26 -7.09 2.12
CA ILE A 299 -15.46 -8.51 1.82
C ILE A 299 -16.74 -8.72 1.01
N ASN A 300 -17.85 -8.07 1.40
CA ASN A 300 -19.11 -8.18 0.68
C ASN A 300 -18.99 -7.61 -0.75
N MET A 301 -18.34 -6.46 -0.92
CA MET A 301 -18.10 -5.87 -2.23
C MET A 301 -17.26 -6.78 -3.14
N VAL A 302 -16.20 -7.39 -2.59
CA VAL A 302 -15.38 -8.38 -3.30
C VAL A 302 -16.20 -9.61 -3.69
N GLN A 303 -17.01 -10.12 -2.78
CA GLN A 303 -17.89 -11.25 -3.05
C GLN A 303 -18.86 -10.95 -4.19
N THR A 304 -19.53 -9.79 -4.15
CA THR A 304 -20.44 -9.35 -5.21
C THR A 304 -19.69 -9.24 -6.54
N ALA A 305 -18.59 -8.48 -6.57
CA ALA A 305 -17.75 -8.31 -7.75
C ALA A 305 -17.27 -9.66 -8.34
N ALA A 306 -16.86 -10.60 -7.48
CA ALA A 306 -16.36 -11.90 -7.91
C ALA A 306 -17.44 -12.78 -8.54
N VAL A 307 -18.69 -12.69 -8.06
CA VAL A 307 -19.81 -13.51 -8.55
C VAL A 307 -20.52 -12.88 -9.74
N THR A 308 -20.77 -11.57 -9.69
CA THR A 308 -21.60 -10.86 -10.67
C THR A 308 -20.79 -10.10 -11.72
N ASN A 309 -19.47 -9.93 -11.51
CA ASN A 309 -18.62 -9.05 -12.32
C ASN A 309 -19.20 -7.62 -12.44
N ASP A 310 -19.85 -7.17 -11.36
CA ASP A 310 -20.51 -5.87 -11.29
C ASP A 310 -20.62 -5.42 -9.83
N ILE A 311 -20.69 -4.11 -9.60
CA ILE A 311 -20.97 -3.53 -8.28
C ILE A 311 -21.82 -2.27 -8.45
N THR A 312 -22.43 -1.86 -7.36
CA THR A 312 -23.34 -0.72 -7.34
C THR A 312 -23.01 0.21 -6.17
N PHE A 313 -22.99 1.51 -6.46
CA PHE A 313 -22.85 2.58 -5.47
C PHE A 313 -24.05 3.52 -5.54
N ARG A 314 -24.21 4.36 -4.51
CA ARG A 314 -25.17 5.45 -4.50
C ARG A 314 -24.42 6.78 -4.56
N PHE A 315 -24.91 7.69 -5.39
CA PHE A 315 -24.45 9.08 -5.46
C PHE A 315 -25.68 9.98 -5.41
N GLU A 316 -25.79 10.79 -4.36
CA GLU A 316 -26.90 11.75 -4.15
C GLU A 316 -28.30 11.09 -4.26
N GLY A 317 -28.43 9.88 -3.69
CA GLY A 317 -29.67 9.11 -3.70
C GLY A 317 -29.95 8.33 -4.98
N GLN A 318 -29.13 8.50 -6.03
CA GLN A 318 -29.25 7.75 -7.28
C GLN A 318 -28.30 6.56 -7.32
N GLU A 319 -28.75 5.47 -7.93
CA GLU A 319 -27.93 4.28 -8.14
C GLU A 319 -26.97 4.47 -9.31
N ILE A 320 -25.71 4.05 -9.12
CA ILE A 320 -24.69 3.93 -10.16
C ILE A 320 -24.20 2.49 -10.16
N LYS A 321 -24.50 1.77 -11.24
CA LYS A 321 -24.09 0.38 -11.44
C LYS A 321 -22.95 0.33 -12.44
N ALA A 322 -21.84 -0.34 -12.13
CA ALA A 322 -20.63 -0.26 -12.95
C ALA A 322 -20.89 -0.72 -14.39
N SER A 323 -21.64 -1.79 -14.62
CA SER A 323 -21.94 -2.29 -15.97
C SER A 323 -22.60 -1.28 -16.93
N VAL A 324 -23.39 -0.32 -16.42
CA VAL A 324 -24.13 0.65 -17.25
C VAL A 324 -23.44 2.01 -17.38
N THR A 325 -22.30 2.20 -16.71
CA THR A 325 -21.49 3.44 -16.81
C THR A 325 -20.60 3.44 -18.05
N GLY A 326 -20.05 4.59 -18.39
CA GLY A 326 -19.00 4.70 -19.40
C GLY A 326 -17.70 4.00 -19.03
N GLN A 327 -16.66 4.23 -19.83
CA GLN A 327 -15.29 3.85 -19.46
C GLN A 327 -14.79 4.73 -18.32
N GLY A 328 -13.93 4.16 -17.47
CA GLY A 328 -13.17 4.92 -16.48
C GLY A 328 -11.84 5.40 -17.05
N LEU A 329 -10.89 5.73 -16.18
CA LEU A 329 -9.52 6.10 -16.56
C LEU A 329 -8.71 4.89 -17.04
N VAL A 330 -9.04 3.69 -16.54
CA VAL A 330 -8.39 2.44 -16.95
C VAL A 330 -9.00 1.93 -18.26
N GLN A 331 -8.26 2.13 -19.34
CA GLN A 331 -8.59 1.56 -20.65
C GLN A 331 -8.07 0.12 -20.76
N ASN A 332 -6.80 -0.08 -20.38
CA ASN A 332 -6.16 -1.39 -20.29
C ASN A 332 -5.69 -1.58 -18.85
N LEU A 333 -6.21 -2.61 -18.17
CA LEU A 333 -5.82 -2.92 -16.80
C LEU A 333 -4.41 -3.51 -16.79
N ASP A 334 -3.49 -2.87 -16.07
CA ASP A 334 -2.23 -3.51 -15.67
C ASP A 334 -2.53 -4.47 -14.51
N TYR A 335 -2.12 -5.72 -14.70
CA TYR A 335 -2.33 -6.83 -13.78
C TYR A 335 -1.28 -6.91 -12.66
N ASN A 336 -0.32 -6.00 -12.58
CA ASN A 336 0.61 -5.83 -11.45
C ASN A 336 -0.10 -5.26 -10.22
N LEU A 337 -1.12 -5.98 -9.77
CA LEU A 337 -2.07 -5.68 -8.71
C LEU A 337 -2.40 -7.00 -8.00
N ASP A 338 -2.89 -6.93 -6.77
CA ASP A 338 -3.37 -8.14 -6.10
C ASP A 338 -4.76 -8.59 -6.61
N ALA A 339 -5.15 -9.82 -6.27
CA ALA A 339 -6.38 -10.44 -6.75
C ALA A 339 -7.67 -9.68 -6.35
N VAL A 340 -7.70 -8.99 -5.21
CA VAL A 340 -8.83 -8.13 -4.82
C VAL A 340 -8.84 -6.87 -5.66
N SER A 341 -7.68 -6.25 -5.87
CA SER A 341 -7.58 -5.05 -6.69
C SER A 341 -8.00 -5.31 -8.14
N VAL A 342 -7.52 -6.35 -8.83
CA VAL A 342 -7.99 -6.68 -10.19
C VAL A 342 -9.46 -7.12 -10.25
N THR A 343 -10.01 -7.54 -9.11
CA THR A 343 -11.44 -7.84 -8.97
C THR A 343 -12.26 -6.55 -8.89
N LEU A 344 -11.85 -5.57 -8.08
CA LEU A 344 -12.65 -4.37 -7.79
C LEU A 344 -12.34 -3.16 -8.68
N VAL A 345 -11.07 -2.87 -8.94
CA VAL A 345 -10.59 -1.64 -9.57
C VAL A 345 -11.30 -1.33 -10.90
N PRO A 346 -11.50 -2.29 -11.83
CA PRO A 346 -12.17 -2.00 -13.10
C PRO A 346 -13.60 -1.44 -12.94
N MET A 347 -14.29 -1.80 -11.85
CA MET A 347 -15.64 -1.33 -11.59
C MET A 347 -15.65 -0.05 -10.74
N LEU A 348 -14.77 0.03 -9.73
CA LEU A 348 -14.62 1.22 -8.90
C LEU A 348 -14.19 2.43 -9.72
N ASP A 349 -13.27 2.25 -10.67
CA ASP A 349 -12.79 3.31 -11.56
C ASP A 349 -13.94 3.88 -12.43
N ARG A 350 -14.78 3.02 -12.99
CA ARG A 350 -15.94 3.43 -13.79
C ARG A 350 -16.99 4.17 -12.96
N ILE A 351 -17.29 3.67 -11.76
CA ILE A 351 -18.21 4.32 -10.82
C ILE A 351 -17.68 5.68 -10.39
N TYR A 352 -16.40 5.75 -10.04
CA TYR A 352 -15.74 6.98 -9.65
C TYR A 352 -15.81 8.02 -10.77
N ASN A 353 -15.47 7.63 -12.01
CA ASN A 353 -15.54 8.53 -13.16
C ASN A 353 -16.96 9.04 -13.39
N GLU A 354 -17.97 8.18 -13.28
CA GLU A 354 -19.38 8.60 -13.37
C GLU A 354 -19.76 9.60 -12.27
N MET A 355 -19.31 9.39 -11.03
CA MET A 355 -19.51 10.34 -9.93
C MET A 355 -18.84 11.69 -10.23
N MET A 356 -17.61 11.68 -10.77
CA MET A 356 -16.89 12.88 -11.17
C MET A 356 -17.62 13.65 -12.27
N ILE A 357 -18.15 12.95 -13.28
CA ILE A 357 -18.97 13.57 -14.35
C ILE A 357 -20.21 14.26 -13.75
N ARG A 358 -20.93 13.58 -12.84
CA ARG A 358 -22.13 14.14 -12.18
C ARG A 358 -21.81 15.28 -11.21
N GLY A 359 -20.62 15.28 -10.61
CA GLY A 359 -20.13 16.32 -9.72
C GLY A 359 -19.53 17.53 -10.46
N SER A 360 -19.16 17.38 -11.72
CA SER A 360 -18.51 18.43 -12.53
C SER A 360 -19.48 19.56 -12.91
N GLY A 361 -18.92 20.75 -13.15
CA GLY A 361 -19.67 21.94 -13.59
C GLY A 361 -20.35 22.73 -12.47
N ARG A 362 -20.10 22.38 -11.20
CA ARG A 362 -20.71 22.99 -10.01
C ARG A 362 -19.89 24.13 -9.38
N ALA A 363 -19.00 24.75 -10.15
CA ALA A 363 -18.08 25.85 -9.75
C ALA A 363 -17.08 25.54 -8.61
N GLU A 364 -17.16 24.38 -7.97
CA GLU A 364 -16.16 23.87 -7.01
C GLU A 364 -15.52 22.57 -7.52
N ASP A 365 -14.49 22.11 -6.81
CA ASP A 365 -13.87 20.81 -7.08
C ASP A 365 -14.86 19.66 -6.83
N PRO A 366 -15.11 18.78 -7.82
CA PRO A 366 -16.02 17.64 -7.67
C PRO A 366 -15.68 16.69 -6.51
N HIS A 367 -14.41 16.62 -6.08
CA HIS A 367 -13.98 15.77 -4.95
C HIS A 367 -14.71 16.11 -3.64
N LYS A 368 -15.28 17.32 -3.52
CA LYS A 368 -16.17 17.71 -2.42
C LYS A 368 -17.34 16.75 -2.23
N TRP A 369 -17.97 16.30 -3.31
CA TRP A 369 -19.14 15.41 -3.26
C TRP A 369 -18.76 13.95 -3.50
N VAL A 370 -17.77 13.71 -4.35
CA VAL A 370 -17.39 12.34 -4.75
C VAL A 370 -16.70 11.59 -3.61
N ASN A 371 -15.80 12.23 -2.86
CA ASN A 371 -15.07 11.54 -1.79
C ASN A 371 -16.02 11.00 -0.70
N PRO A 372 -16.95 11.78 -0.11
CA PRO A 372 -17.89 11.24 0.87
C PRO A 372 -18.82 10.16 0.31
N ALA A 373 -19.22 10.26 -0.96
CA ALA A 373 -20.10 9.28 -1.58
C ALA A 373 -19.40 7.95 -1.90
N LEU A 374 -18.15 7.99 -2.37
CA LEU A 374 -17.36 6.80 -2.65
C LEU A 374 -16.90 6.16 -1.34
N TYR A 375 -16.15 6.90 -0.53
CA TYR A 375 -15.51 6.38 0.65
C TYR A 375 -16.54 6.07 1.74
N GLY A 376 -17.48 6.97 1.99
CA GLY A 376 -18.53 6.85 2.99
C GLY A 376 -18.38 7.88 4.11
N GLN A 377 -19.15 7.67 5.18
CA GLN A 377 -19.32 8.60 6.30
C GLN A 377 -18.05 8.96 7.11
N TRP A 378 -16.91 8.34 6.80
CA TRP A 378 -15.62 8.65 7.42
C TRP A 378 -15.02 9.95 6.90
N ILE A 379 -15.42 10.38 5.70
CA ILE A 379 -14.99 11.64 5.11
C ILE A 379 -15.90 12.75 5.62
N GLN A 380 -15.29 13.81 6.14
CA GLN A 380 -16.01 15.00 6.60
C GLN A 380 -16.68 15.72 5.43
N ILE A 381 -17.69 16.54 5.70
CA ILE A 381 -18.50 17.21 4.66
C ILE A 381 -17.87 18.56 4.25
N GLY A 382 -17.19 19.23 5.18
CA GLY A 382 -16.43 20.45 4.87
C GLY A 382 -15.30 20.14 3.90
N PHE A 383 -15.05 21.02 2.95
CA PHE A 383 -14.08 20.80 1.88
C PHE A 383 -13.37 22.10 1.51
N ALA A 384 -12.04 22.05 1.47
CA ALA A 384 -11.20 23.16 1.07
C ALA A 384 -10.42 22.79 -0.19
N SER A 385 -10.47 23.64 -1.22
CA SER A 385 -9.54 23.62 -2.36
C SER A 385 -8.89 24.98 -2.58
N ALA A 386 -7.56 25.01 -2.55
CA ALA A 386 -6.75 26.17 -2.90
C ALA A 386 -6.81 26.47 -4.41
N TYR A 387 -6.91 25.43 -5.23
CA TYR A 387 -6.98 25.52 -6.68
C TYR A 387 -8.41 25.79 -7.14
N ASP A 388 -8.59 26.86 -7.92
CA ASP A 388 -9.85 27.22 -8.54
C ASP A 388 -9.87 26.80 -10.02
N TYR A 389 -10.72 25.83 -10.35
CA TYR A 389 -10.79 25.25 -11.69
C TYR A 389 -11.31 26.25 -12.75
N PHE A 390 -12.12 27.23 -12.35
CA PHE A 390 -12.70 28.19 -13.29
C PHE A 390 -11.70 29.25 -13.72
N SER A 391 -10.97 29.83 -12.78
CA SER A 391 -9.97 30.87 -13.03
C SER A 391 -8.57 30.32 -13.31
N ASN A 392 -8.35 29.01 -13.11
CA ASN A 392 -7.04 28.35 -13.20
C ASN A 392 -5.99 29.08 -12.33
N ALA A 393 -6.37 29.38 -11.08
CA ALA A 393 -5.59 30.18 -10.15
C ALA A 393 -5.61 29.58 -8.73
N ILE A 394 -4.65 29.98 -7.91
CA ILE A 394 -4.64 29.71 -6.47
C ILE A 394 -5.34 30.86 -5.76
N VAL A 395 -6.34 30.55 -4.94
CA VAL A 395 -7.20 31.56 -4.32
C VAL A 395 -7.20 31.39 -2.81
N ASP A 396 -6.90 32.48 -2.10
CA ASP A 396 -6.87 32.56 -0.62
C ASP A 396 -6.02 31.46 0.03
N PHE A 397 -4.78 31.31 -0.43
CA PHE A 397 -3.89 30.28 0.10
C PHE A 397 -3.61 30.43 1.61
N ASP A 398 -3.64 31.66 2.12
CA ASP A 398 -3.44 31.93 3.54
C ASP A 398 -4.58 31.34 4.37
N GLY A 399 -5.83 31.59 3.98
CA GLY A 399 -7.00 30.96 4.59
C GLY A 399 -6.95 29.44 4.47
N PHE A 400 -6.60 28.92 3.29
CA PHE A 400 -6.46 27.48 3.05
C PHE A 400 -5.46 26.80 4.02
N VAL A 401 -4.26 27.37 4.20
CA VAL A 401 -3.25 26.81 5.11
C VAL A 401 -3.73 26.86 6.56
N ARG A 402 -4.41 27.94 6.96
CA ARG A 402 -4.98 28.06 8.31
C ARG A 402 -6.00 26.97 8.58
N VAL A 403 -6.89 26.69 7.63
CA VAL A 403 -7.88 25.61 7.74
C VAL A 403 -7.19 24.25 7.82
N PHE A 404 -6.13 24.02 7.04
CA PHE A 404 -5.38 22.76 7.09
C PHE A 404 -4.74 22.53 8.47
N TYR A 405 -4.09 23.55 9.02
CA TYR A 405 -3.46 23.47 10.35
C TYR A 405 -4.51 23.33 11.46
N ALA A 406 -5.61 24.09 11.39
CA ALA A 406 -6.73 23.99 12.31
C ALA A 406 -7.42 22.61 12.26
N MET A 407 -7.36 21.91 11.12
CA MET A 407 -7.89 20.55 11.00
C MET A 407 -7.00 19.51 11.68
N CYS A 408 -5.67 19.59 11.53
CA CYS A 408 -4.80 18.44 11.84
C CYS A 408 -3.62 18.70 12.77
N HIS A 409 -3.20 19.95 12.98
CA HIS A 409 -2.02 20.23 13.81
C HIS A 409 -2.42 20.27 15.30
N PRO A 410 -1.90 19.35 16.16
CA PRO A 410 -2.33 19.26 17.55
C PRO A 410 -2.19 20.56 18.36
N ASP A 411 -1.13 21.35 18.11
CA ASP A 411 -0.95 22.63 18.80
C ASP A 411 -1.98 23.73 18.40
N TYR A 412 -2.64 23.61 17.25
CA TYR A 412 -3.56 24.65 16.73
C TYR A 412 -5.03 24.22 16.70
N ASN A 413 -5.31 22.91 16.79
CA ASN A 413 -6.66 22.34 16.74
C ASN A 413 -7.24 21.95 18.12
N GLY A 414 -6.56 22.32 19.22
CA GLY A 414 -6.98 21.95 20.57
C GLY A 414 -6.48 20.57 21.04
N GLY A 415 -5.44 20.02 20.41
CA GLY A 415 -4.84 18.73 20.77
C GLY A 415 -5.57 17.52 20.18
N HIS A 416 -6.48 17.74 19.22
CA HIS A 416 -7.28 16.68 18.62
C HIS A 416 -6.46 15.89 17.59
N ARG A 417 -6.73 14.57 17.50
CA ARG A 417 -6.13 13.67 16.51
C ARG A 417 -7.12 13.41 15.38
N LEU A 418 -6.59 13.12 14.19
CA LEU A 418 -7.41 12.62 13.09
C LEU A 418 -8.02 11.27 13.48
N ILE A 419 -9.33 11.15 13.32
CA ILE A 419 -10.09 9.92 13.65
C ILE A 419 -10.03 8.92 12.49
N TYR A 420 -10.09 9.43 11.25
CA TYR A 420 -10.09 8.65 10.02
C TYR A 420 -9.11 9.23 9.01
N PRO A 421 -8.58 8.41 8.09
CA PRO A 421 -7.76 8.88 6.98
C PRO A 421 -8.45 9.97 6.15
N ASN A 422 -7.76 11.08 5.91
CA ASN A 422 -8.27 12.19 5.12
C ASN A 422 -7.78 12.12 3.67
N PRO A 423 -8.67 12.16 2.65
CA PRO A 423 -8.27 12.33 1.27
C PRO A 423 -7.68 13.72 1.03
N VAL A 424 -6.38 13.75 0.75
CA VAL A 424 -5.65 14.97 0.45
C VAL A 424 -5.19 14.95 -1.01
N GLY A 425 -5.62 15.95 -1.76
CA GLY A 425 -5.08 16.27 -3.08
C GLY A 425 -3.76 17.00 -2.94
N ILE A 426 -2.74 16.56 -3.69
CA ILE A 426 -1.42 17.16 -3.73
C ILE A 426 -0.99 17.53 -5.15
N PHE A 427 -0.17 18.55 -5.27
CA PHE A 427 0.56 18.88 -6.50
C PHE A 427 1.76 17.93 -6.63
N ILE A 428 1.82 17.18 -7.74
CA ILE A 428 3.01 16.41 -8.13
C ILE A 428 4.01 17.39 -8.72
N THR A 429 5.26 17.28 -8.29
CA THR A 429 6.37 18.06 -8.83
C THR A 429 7.48 17.16 -9.35
N SER A 430 8.30 17.70 -10.26
CA SER A 430 9.59 17.10 -10.59
C SER A 430 10.56 17.19 -9.40
N SER A 431 11.68 16.48 -9.47
CA SER A 431 12.81 16.64 -8.54
C SER A 431 13.34 18.09 -8.44
N LYS A 432 13.04 18.96 -9.43
CA LYS A 432 13.36 20.39 -9.41
C LYS A 432 12.28 21.26 -8.78
N GLY A 433 11.15 20.67 -8.38
CA GLY A 433 9.99 21.38 -7.82
C GLY A 433 9.06 21.99 -8.87
N GLU A 434 9.14 21.59 -10.14
CA GLU A 434 8.27 22.10 -11.20
C GLU A 434 6.93 21.33 -11.21
N MET A 435 5.82 22.02 -11.44
CA MET A 435 4.49 21.39 -11.49
C MET A 435 4.37 20.38 -12.62
N LEU A 436 4.00 19.14 -12.30
CA LEU A 436 3.77 18.06 -13.28
C LEU A 436 2.29 17.68 -13.40
N GLY A 437 1.53 17.71 -12.29
CA GLY A 437 0.15 17.25 -12.29
C GLY A 437 -0.46 17.15 -10.89
N PHE A 438 -1.64 16.55 -10.80
CA PHE A 438 -2.35 16.34 -9.54
C PHE A 438 -2.29 14.88 -9.13
N HIS A 439 -2.16 14.63 -7.82
CA HIS A 439 -2.26 13.31 -7.21
C HIS A 439 -3.05 13.37 -5.91
N ALA A 440 -3.38 12.22 -5.35
CA ALA A 440 -4.05 12.13 -4.06
C ALA A 440 -3.40 11.09 -3.15
N VAL A 441 -3.27 11.45 -1.88
CA VAL A 441 -2.78 10.61 -0.79
C VAL A 441 -3.81 10.56 0.33
N SER A 442 -3.66 9.62 1.27
CA SER A 442 -4.46 9.60 2.49
C SER A 442 -3.63 10.09 3.67
N LEU A 443 -3.92 11.26 4.23
CA LEU A 443 -3.32 11.71 5.49
C LEU A 443 -3.88 10.86 6.64
N LEU A 444 -3.04 10.09 7.30
CA LEU A 444 -3.42 9.11 8.32
C LEU A 444 -3.40 9.74 9.72
N ARG A 445 -2.33 10.49 10.03
CA ARG A 445 -2.14 11.17 11.31
C ARG A 445 -1.13 12.30 11.19
N VAL A 446 -1.19 13.22 12.14
CA VAL A 446 -0.15 14.21 12.41
C VAL A 446 0.32 13.99 13.83
N ASP A 447 1.62 13.75 14.00
CA ASP A 447 2.20 13.50 15.31
C ASP A 447 3.68 13.93 15.34
N LYS A 448 4.24 14.03 16.53
CA LYS A 448 5.68 14.30 16.69
C LYS A 448 6.50 13.09 16.30
N ASP A 449 7.63 13.34 15.66
CA ASP A 449 8.67 12.34 15.43
C ASP A 449 9.55 12.17 16.69
N PRO A 450 10.53 11.24 16.69
CA PRO A 450 11.43 11.06 17.81
C PRO A 450 12.27 12.30 18.19
N SER A 451 12.42 13.27 17.28
CA SER A 451 13.09 14.55 17.54
C SER A 451 12.16 15.63 18.11
N GLY A 452 10.85 15.38 18.13
CA GLY A 452 9.83 16.28 18.66
C GLY A 452 9.18 17.19 17.60
N GLU A 453 9.52 17.03 16.32
CA GLU A 453 8.98 17.81 15.21
C GLU A 453 7.68 17.18 14.69
N TYR A 454 6.67 18.01 14.38
CA TYR A 454 5.41 17.51 13.82
C TYR A 454 5.56 17.08 12.36
N ARG A 455 5.14 15.84 12.09
CA ARG A 455 5.14 15.24 10.76
C ARG A 455 3.73 14.83 10.34
N ALA A 456 3.45 14.94 9.05
CA ALA A 456 2.29 14.33 8.42
C ALA A 456 2.67 12.91 8.00
N TYR A 457 1.93 11.92 8.49
CA TYR A 457 2.08 10.51 8.12
C TYR A 457 0.92 10.13 7.20
N PHE A 458 1.23 9.55 6.04
CA PHE A 458 0.27 9.36 4.97
C PHE A 458 0.51 8.06 4.20
N LEU A 459 -0.55 7.56 3.58
CA LEU A 459 -0.49 6.48 2.59
C LEU A 459 -0.41 7.09 1.19
N ASN A 460 0.63 6.72 0.44
CA ASN A 460 0.74 7.01 -0.98
C ASN A 460 0.48 5.72 -1.80
N PRO A 461 -0.63 5.63 -2.57
CA PRO A 461 -1.00 4.40 -3.27
C PRO A 461 -0.15 4.11 -4.52
N ASN A 462 0.80 4.96 -4.90
CA ASN A 462 1.56 4.84 -6.14
C ASN A 462 2.71 3.80 -6.12
N ASN A 463 2.78 2.94 -5.09
CA ASN A 463 3.85 1.95 -4.86
C ASN A 463 5.26 2.54 -4.65
N GLU A 464 5.41 3.86 -4.53
CA GLU A 464 6.67 4.51 -4.18
C GLU A 464 6.43 5.60 -3.14
N GLY A 465 6.45 5.20 -1.87
CA GLY A 465 6.29 6.09 -0.73
C GLY A 465 7.36 7.19 -0.65
N ARG A 466 8.51 7.03 -1.31
CA ARG A 466 9.69 7.93 -1.19
C ARG A 466 9.88 8.86 -2.38
N GLN A 467 8.85 9.06 -3.19
CA GLN A 467 8.93 9.93 -4.37
C GLN A 467 9.50 11.31 -4.02
N ASP A 468 10.45 11.81 -4.82
CA ASP A 468 11.02 13.15 -4.64
C ASP A 468 9.98 14.23 -4.98
N TRP A 469 9.69 15.12 -4.02
CA TRP A 469 8.72 16.22 -4.17
C TRP A 469 9.40 17.57 -4.46
N GLY A 470 10.66 17.51 -4.92
CA GLY A 470 11.49 18.66 -5.26
C GLY A 470 11.87 19.53 -4.07
N GLN A 471 12.79 20.47 -4.29
CA GLN A 471 13.33 21.33 -3.22
C GLN A 471 13.91 20.55 -2.02
N ASN A 472 14.48 19.37 -2.27
CA ASN A 472 14.97 18.43 -1.25
C ASN A 472 13.87 17.89 -0.30
N ILE A 473 12.60 17.96 -0.69
CA ILE A 473 11.49 17.38 0.06
C ILE A 473 11.33 15.92 -0.37
N LYS A 474 11.77 15.00 0.48
CA LYS A 474 11.69 13.55 0.23
C LYS A 474 10.96 12.88 1.40
N PRO A 475 9.82 12.22 1.16
CA PRO A 475 9.17 11.47 2.21
C PRO A 475 10.06 10.34 2.71
N SER A 476 10.09 10.14 4.02
CA SER A 476 10.67 8.96 4.64
C SER A 476 9.59 7.89 4.82
N VAL A 477 10.00 6.62 4.85
CA VAL A 477 9.11 5.47 5.10
C VAL A 477 9.50 4.68 6.35
N TYR A 478 10.55 5.14 7.02
CA TYR A 478 11.12 4.55 8.22
C TYR A 478 12.04 5.58 8.90
N GLY A 479 12.22 5.44 10.22
CA GLY A 479 13.21 6.16 11.02
C GLY A 479 12.73 7.48 11.62
N ASN A 480 11.59 8.01 11.20
CA ASN A 480 10.98 9.24 11.73
C ASN A 480 9.63 8.99 12.42
N GLY A 481 9.42 7.77 12.93
CA GLY A 481 8.22 7.38 13.66
C GLY A 481 7.11 6.79 12.79
N GLU A 482 7.38 6.44 11.52
CA GLU A 482 6.45 5.75 10.64
C GLU A 482 6.07 4.37 11.15
N TYR A 483 4.79 4.01 11.02
CA TYR A 483 4.36 2.62 11.03
C TYR A 483 4.54 2.00 9.65
N HIS A 484 4.60 0.68 9.59
CA HIS A 484 4.73 -0.03 8.33
C HIS A 484 3.63 0.37 7.32
N GLY A 485 4.06 0.76 6.13
CA GLY A 485 3.20 1.27 5.05
C GLY A 485 2.90 2.76 5.10
N GLU A 486 3.34 3.48 6.13
CA GLU A 486 3.29 4.94 6.16
C GLU A 486 4.49 5.55 5.42
N SER A 487 4.25 6.68 4.78
CA SER A 487 5.27 7.66 4.41
C SER A 487 5.11 8.89 5.30
N SER A 488 6.15 9.68 5.51
CA SER A 488 6.05 10.89 6.30
C SER A 488 6.91 12.05 5.81
N LEU A 489 6.43 13.26 6.08
CA LEU A 489 7.13 14.52 5.83
C LEU A 489 6.93 15.47 7.01
N PRO A 490 7.87 16.40 7.28
CA PRO A 490 7.58 17.56 8.12
C PRO A 490 6.29 18.23 7.67
N LEU A 491 5.41 18.57 8.61
CA LEU A 491 4.04 18.96 8.29
C LEU A 491 3.96 20.17 7.35
N TYR A 492 4.84 21.16 7.53
CA TYR A 492 4.87 22.34 6.66
C TYR A 492 5.26 22.02 5.21
N GLN A 493 6.09 21.00 4.98
CA GLN A 493 6.47 20.55 3.64
C GLN A 493 5.30 19.84 2.96
N PHE A 494 4.60 18.99 3.71
CA PHE A 494 3.39 18.32 3.24
C PHE A 494 2.27 19.32 2.92
N ALA A 495 2.03 20.28 3.81
CA ALA A 495 1.06 21.36 3.60
C ALA A 495 1.38 22.19 2.35
N ALA A 496 2.67 22.43 2.07
CA ALA A 496 3.12 23.19 0.90
C ALA A 496 2.86 22.47 -0.44
N ARG A 497 2.56 21.17 -0.44
CA ARG A 497 2.14 20.41 -1.63
C ARG A 497 0.64 20.14 -1.67
N THR A 498 -0.08 20.42 -0.59
CA THR A 498 -1.52 20.15 -0.47
C THR A 498 -2.34 21.20 -1.21
N TYR A 499 -3.36 20.78 -1.96
CA TYR A 499 -4.28 21.69 -2.66
C TYR A 499 -5.74 21.44 -2.35
N ALA A 500 -6.12 20.25 -1.88
CA ALA A 500 -7.49 19.92 -1.52
C ALA A 500 -7.56 18.95 -0.35
N PHE A 501 -8.52 19.12 0.56
CA PHE A 501 -8.78 18.20 1.66
C PHE A 501 -10.19 18.40 2.24
N HIS A 502 -10.64 17.44 3.04
CA HIS A 502 -11.91 17.52 3.76
C HIS A 502 -11.68 17.93 5.22
N PHE A 503 -12.61 18.64 5.87
CA PHE A 503 -12.48 19.05 7.27
C PHE A 503 -13.83 19.15 7.98
N ASN A 504 -13.81 19.19 9.30
CA ASN A 504 -15.01 19.43 10.10
C ASN A 504 -15.31 20.93 10.14
N ASP A 505 -16.34 21.36 9.41
CA ASP A 505 -16.75 22.77 9.27
C ASP A 505 -17.29 23.36 10.57
N LEU A 506 -17.76 22.53 11.51
CA LEU A 506 -18.21 22.99 12.83
C LEU A 506 -17.06 23.29 13.80
N GLU A 507 -15.87 22.72 13.57
CA GLU A 507 -14.72 22.84 14.47
C GLU A 507 -13.65 23.77 13.90
N ALA A 508 -13.30 23.63 12.62
CA ALA A 508 -12.15 24.31 12.04
C ALA A 508 -12.29 25.84 12.05
N GLU A 509 -13.50 26.37 11.80
CA GLU A 509 -13.76 27.83 11.79
C GLU A 509 -13.37 28.52 13.11
N ASN A 510 -13.47 27.82 14.25
CA ASN A 510 -13.13 28.38 15.56
C ASN A 510 -11.63 28.31 15.89
N MET A 511 -10.85 27.60 15.06
CA MET A 511 -9.45 27.28 15.34
C MET A 511 -8.46 27.95 14.36
N VAL A 512 -8.93 28.45 13.21
CA VAL A 512 -8.07 29.10 12.18
C VAL A 512 -7.27 30.30 12.70
N ASP A 513 -7.80 31.01 13.69
CA ASP A 513 -7.15 32.17 14.30
C ASP A 513 -5.99 31.78 15.24
N ASN A 514 -5.92 30.52 15.67
CA ASN A 514 -4.80 30.01 16.49
C ASN A 514 -3.52 29.83 15.67
N VAL A 515 -3.62 29.77 14.34
CA VAL A 515 -2.49 29.49 13.45
C VAL A 515 -1.63 30.75 13.25
N PRO A 516 -0.33 30.75 13.60
CA PRO A 516 0.52 31.93 13.44
C PRO A 516 0.74 32.29 11.97
N ALA A 517 0.86 33.58 11.68
CA ALA A 517 1.21 34.05 10.33
C ALA A 517 2.57 33.52 9.84
N SER A 518 3.51 33.27 10.76
CA SER A 518 4.82 32.69 10.43
C SER A 518 4.74 31.28 9.84
N GLU A 519 3.81 30.44 10.32
CA GLU A 519 3.59 29.10 9.76
C GLU A 519 3.00 29.19 8.36
N VAL A 520 2.03 30.09 8.16
CA VAL A 520 1.41 30.33 6.86
C VAL A 520 2.45 30.80 5.83
N GLU A 521 3.27 31.80 6.18
CA GLU A 521 4.32 32.32 5.28
C GLU A 521 5.37 31.27 4.93
N LYS A 522 5.75 30.41 5.89
CA LYS A 522 6.68 29.30 5.65
C LYS A 522 6.15 28.32 4.59
N VAL A 523 4.88 27.94 4.69
CA VAL A 523 4.21 27.05 3.72
C VAL A 523 4.03 27.75 2.36
N LYS A 524 3.56 29.00 2.37
CA LYS A 524 3.31 29.81 1.16
C LYS A 524 4.58 30.04 0.34
N THR A 525 5.71 30.30 1.00
CA THR A 525 7.01 30.50 0.34
C THR A 525 7.44 29.24 -0.42
N LEU A 526 7.41 28.06 0.23
CA LEU A 526 7.77 26.79 -0.42
C LEU A 526 6.87 26.47 -1.62
N ALA A 527 5.57 26.73 -1.50
CA ALA A 527 4.62 26.55 -2.59
C ALA A 527 4.94 27.47 -3.78
N LYS A 528 5.13 28.77 -3.53
CA LYS A 528 5.46 29.77 -4.57
C LYS A 528 6.80 29.52 -5.26
N ASP A 529 7.78 28.98 -4.54
CA ASP A 529 9.11 28.69 -5.09
C ASP A 529 9.18 27.39 -5.91
N SER A 530 8.08 26.61 -5.95
CA SER A 530 7.97 25.33 -6.67
C SER A 530 6.83 25.35 -7.70
N TRP A 531 5.80 24.51 -7.51
CA TRP A 531 4.66 24.36 -8.39
C TRP A 531 3.86 25.66 -8.53
N GLY A 532 3.90 26.52 -7.52
CA GLY A 532 3.19 27.79 -7.47
C GLY A 532 3.57 28.77 -8.57
N LYS A 533 4.74 28.60 -9.19
CA LYS A 533 5.19 29.40 -10.35
C LYS A 533 4.30 29.23 -11.58
N SER A 534 3.60 28.10 -11.67
CA SER A 534 2.71 27.77 -12.79
C SER A 534 1.33 28.44 -12.69
N TYR A 535 1.04 29.15 -11.60
CA TYR A 535 -0.30 29.68 -11.32
C TYR A 535 -0.28 31.16 -10.94
N THR A 536 -1.39 31.83 -11.25
CA THR A 536 -1.70 33.15 -10.68
C THR A 536 -2.23 32.97 -9.26
N TRP A 537 -1.87 33.89 -8.36
CA TRP A 537 -2.30 33.88 -6.96
C TRP A 537 -3.26 35.05 -6.71
N LEU A 538 -4.47 34.74 -6.27
CA LEU A 538 -5.52 35.70 -5.97
C LEU A 538 -5.73 35.75 -4.45
N GLU A 539 -5.59 36.94 -3.87
CA GLU A 539 -5.76 37.19 -2.43
C GLU A 539 -7.24 37.43 -2.06
N THR A 540 -8.17 37.08 -2.95
CA THR A 540 -9.61 37.17 -2.71
C THR A 540 -10.00 36.17 -1.63
N LYS A 541 -10.32 36.66 -0.42
CA LYS A 541 -10.75 35.82 0.70
C LYS A 541 -11.91 34.90 0.33
N LYS A 542 -11.75 33.61 0.60
CA LYS A 542 -12.80 32.62 0.50
C LYS A 542 -13.50 32.48 1.85
N LYS A 543 -14.79 32.13 1.81
CA LYS A 543 -15.44 31.54 2.98
C LYS A 543 -15.15 30.04 2.90
N TRP A 544 -14.29 29.57 3.78
CA TRP A 544 -13.89 28.17 3.86
C TRP A 544 -14.98 27.34 4.49
#